data_AF-A0A6A7AX29-F1
#
_entry.id   AF-A0A6A7AX29-F1
#
_cell.length_a   1.000
_cell.length_b   1.000
_cell.length_c   1.000
_cell.angle_alpha   90.00
_cell.angle_beta   90.00
_cell.angle_gamma   90.00
#
_symmetry.space_group_name_H-M   'P 1'
#
loop_
_entity.id
_entity.type
_entity.pdbx_description
1 polymer ?
#
loop_
_entity_poly.entity_id
_entity_poly.type
_entity_poly.pdbx_seq_one_letter_code
_entity_poly.pdbx_strand_id
1 'polypeptide(L)'
;MQSTDAERRHQPHRIAKAKAAAEVMDARRPKSGVLGAIPSAYHLAIAQRNASDSPLLRLPPEIRNQVWHYLVNLEVILVKQRKVWWHFKFEELLEAGYLCACPQVYAEAVLMLYATNNFKFRSHHVLQAWVKTQSPGQLAAITRVEV
;
A
#
# COMPACT_ATOMS: atom_id res chain seq x y z
N MET A 1 40.17 3.12 20.37
CA MET A 1 38.84 3.39 20.99
C MET A 1 37.80 3.41 19.88
N GLN A 2 36.93 2.40 19.86
CA GLN A 2 35.96 2.12 18.81
C GLN A 2 34.67 2.92 19.06
N SER A 3 34.27 3.76 18.10
CA SER A 3 32.98 4.45 18.10
C SER A 3 31.89 3.48 17.63
N THR A 4 30.88 3.29 18.46
CA THR A 4 29.83 2.27 18.32
C THR A 4 28.77 2.67 17.29
N ASP A 5 28.39 1.73 16.42
CA ASP A 5 27.40 1.82 15.32
C ASP A 5 25.98 2.29 15.73
N ALA A 6 25.73 2.45 17.04
CA ALA A 6 24.46 2.92 17.59
C ALA A 6 24.22 4.44 17.38
N GLU A 7 25.27 5.26 17.36
CA GLU A 7 25.13 6.72 17.25
C GLU A 7 24.75 7.19 15.83
N ARG A 8 24.98 6.37 14.80
CA ARG A 8 24.61 6.71 13.40
C ARG A 8 23.10 6.68 13.15
N ARG A 9 22.30 6.08 14.04
CA ARG A 9 20.84 5.95 13.87
C ARG A 9 20.05 7.11 14.46
N HIS A 10 20.67 7.99 15.25
CA HIS A 10 20.00 9.09 15.96
C HIS A 10 20.45 10.45 15.47
N GLN A 11 20.43 10.63 14.15
CA GLN A 11 20.65 11.95 13.55
C GLN A 11 19.30 12.67 13.40
N PRO A 12 18.99 13.70 14.22
CA PRO A 12 17.69 14.35 14.26
C PRO A 12 17.33 15.00 12.91
N HIS A 13 18.31 15.43 12.13
CA HIS A 13 18.10 15.98 10.80
C HIS A 13 17.57 14.94 9.78
N ARG A 14 17.96 13.65 9.92
CA ARG A 14 17.45 12.57 9.06
C ARG A 14 16.01 12.22 9.42
N ILE A 15 15.70 12.22 10.72
CA ILE A 15 14.34 12.00 11.24
C ILE A 15 13.43 13.15 10.78
N ALA A 16 13.88 14.40 10.88
CA ALA A 16 13.14 15.57 10.40
C ALA A 16 12.90 15.53 8.88
N LYS A 17 13.91 15.15 8.09
CA LYS A 17 13.78 15.01 6.64
C LYS A 17 12.82 13.90 6.24
N ALA A 18 12.85 12.76 6.93
CA ALA A 18 11.91 11.66 6.71
C ALA A 18 10.48 12.05 7.10
N LYS A 19 10.31 12.78 8.21
CA LYS A 19 9.01 13.28 8.68
C LYS A 19 8.42 14.32 7.72
N ALA A 20 9.23 15.27 7.26
CA ALA A 20 8.81 16.24 6.24
C ALA A 20 8.46 15.57 4.90
N ALA A 21 9.23 14.57 4.48
CA ALA A 21 8.90 13.79 3.28
C ALA A 21 7.59 13.01 3.46
N ALA A 22 7.36 12.42 4.63
CA ALA A 22 6.12 11.71 4.95
C ALA A 22 4.92 12.67 4.97
N GLU A 23 5.03 13.86 5.57
CA GLU A 23 3.98 14.89 5.58
C GLU A 23 3.67 15.39 4.16
N VAL A 24 4.68 15.56 3.30
CA VAL A 24 4.47 15.92 1.89
C VAL A 24 3.82 14.78 1.11
N MET A 25 4.15 13.52 1.39
CA MET A 25 3.53 12.36 0.75
C MET A 25 2.08 12.16 1.23
N ASP A 26 1.81 12.39 2.51
CA ASP A 26 0.46 12.29 3.11
C ASP A 26 -0.45 13.42 2.61
N ALA A 27 0.07 14.64 2.48
CA ALA A 27 -0.63 15.75 1.84
C ALA A 27 -0.94 15.48 0.34
N ARG A 28 -0.15 14.63 -0.33
CA ARG A 28 -0.37 14.20 -1.71
C ARG A 28 -1.27 12.97 -1.83
N ARG A 29 -1.78 12.44 -0.72
CA ARG A 29 -2.70 11.29 -0.72
C ARG A 29 -4.15 11.80 -0.71
N PRO A 30 -4.79 11.95 -1.87
CA PRO A 30 -6.19 12.33 -1.92
C PRO A 30 -7.06 11.29 -1.23
N LYS A 31 -8.03 11.78 -0.45
CA LYS A 31 -8.99 10.97 0.31
C LYS A 31 -9.84 10.04 -0.56
N SER A 32 -9.88 10.26 -1.88
CA SER A 32 -10.55 9.41 -2.86
C SER A 32 -9.76 8.15 -3.23
N GLY A 33 -8.49 8.02 -2.82
CA GLY A 33 -7.64 6.88 -3.19
C GLY A 33 -7.13 6.91 -4.64
N VAL A 34 -7.59 7.86 -5.46
CA VAL A 34 -7.06 8.13 -6.81
C VAL A 34 -6.09 9.27 -6.68
N LEU A 35 -4.80 9.04 -6.92
CA LEU A 35 -3.75 10.07 -6.93
C LEU A 35 -4.13 11.21 -7.91
N GLY A 36 -4.88 12.21 -7.45
CA GLY A 36 -5.19 13.47 -8.11
C GLY A 36 -3.97 14.38 -8.29
N ALA A 37 -2.78 13.80 -8.37
CA ALA A 37 -1.63 14.49 -8.89
C ALA A 37 -1.87 14.68 -10.39
N ILE A 38 -1.88 15.92 -10.86
CA ILE A 38 -1.72 16.21 -12.28
C ILE A 38 -0.42 15.50 -12.68
N PRO A 39 -0.45 14.49 -13.56
CA PRO A 39 0.72 13.70 -13.85
C PRO A 39 1.73 14.60 -14.53
N SER A 40 2.87 14.85 -13.86
CA SER A 40 3.94 15.63 -14.47
C SER A 40 4.44 14.91 -15.72
N ALA A 41 5.02 15.65 -16.68
CA ALA A 41 5.60 15.08 -17.89
C ALA A 41 6.57 13.90 -17.59
N TYR A 42 7.27 13.99 -16.46
CA TYR A 42 8.12 12.92 -15.94
C TYR A 42 7.35 11.62 -15.63
N HIS A 43 6.21 11.69 -14.93
CA HIS A 43 5.40 10.51 -14.62
C HIS A 43 4.77 9.90 -15.87
N LEU A 44 4.36 10.73 -16.83
CA LEU A 44 3.84 10.25 -18.12
C LEU A 44 4.91 9.51 -18.92
N ALA A 45 6.15 10.03 -18.95
CA ALA A 45 7.27 9.35 -19.61
C ALA A 45 7.60 8.01 -18.96
N ILE A 46 7.54 7.91 -17.62
CA ILE A 46 7.70 6.63 -16.91
C ILE A 46 6.57 5.67 -17.27
N ALA A 47 5.31 6.13 -17.27
CA ALA A 47 4.18 5.27 -17.62
C ALA A 47 4.27 4.75 -19.06
N GLN A 48 4.65 5.60 -20.01
CA GLN A 48 4.87 5.22 -21.41
C GLN A 48 5.98 4.18 -21.55
N ARG A 49 7.14 4.43 -20.93
CA ARG A 49 8.26 3.49 -20.92
C ARG A 49 7.89 2.17 -20.26
N ASN A 50 7.16 2.21 -19.16
CA ASN A 50 6.69 1.01 -18.47
C ASN A 50 5.75 0.19 -19.36
N ALA A 51 4.90 0.85 -20.14
CA ALA A 51 4.03 0.17 -21.10
C ALA A 51 4.80 -0.50 -22.26
N SER A 52 5.93 0.07 -22.71
CA SER A 52 6.75 -0.51 -23.79
C SER A 52 7.75 -1.56 -23.31
N ASP A 53 8.38 -1.32 -22.16
CA ASP A 53 9.57 -2.07 -21.74
C ASP A 53 9.23 -3.16 -20.71
N SER A 54 8.17 -2.97 -19.91
CA SER A 54 7.83 -3.93 -18.86
C SER A 54 7.22 -5.19 -19.46
N PRO A 55 7.78 -6.39 -19.21
CA PRO A 55 7.16 -7.64 -19.65
C PRO A 55 5.79 -7.85 -19.00
N LEU A 56 5.58 -7.34 -17.78
CA LEU A 56 4.32 -7.49 -17.06
C LEU A 56 3.24 -6.54 -17.59
N LEU A 57 3.58 -5.29 -17.87
CA LEU A 57 2.59 -4.27 -18.27
C LEU A 57 2.22 -4.34 -19.76
N ARG A 58 3.00 -5.09 -20.55
CA ARG A 58 2.64 -5.46 -21.93
C ARG A 58 1.61 -6.58 -22.01
N LEU A 59 1.40 -7.34 -20.93
CA LEU A 59 0.41 -8.40 -20.92
C LEU A 59 -1.00 -7.82 -20.99
N PRO A 60 -1.97 -8.50 -21.62
CA PRO A 60 -3.37 -8.12 -21.55
C PRO A 60 -3.86 -8.02 -20.09
N PRO A 61 -4.81 -7.11 -19.78
CA PRO A 61 -5.36 -6.95 -18.43
C PRO A 61 -5.83 -8.25 -17.78
N GLU A 62 -6.36 -9.20 -18.57
CA GLU A 62 -6.83 -10.50 -18.11
C GLU A 62 -5.70 -11.32 -17.50
N ILE A 63 -4.53 -11.35 -18.16
CA ILE A 63 -3.35 -12.08 -17.68
C ILE A 63 -2.76 -11.38 -16.47
N ARG A 64 -2.71 -10.04 -16.47
CA ARG A 64 -2.25 -9.28 -15.29
C ARG A 64 -3.14 -9.56 -14.09
N ASN A 65 -4.46 -9.60 -14.26
CA ASN A 65 -5.40 -9.96 -13.21
C ASN A 65 -5.15 -11.37 -12.66
N GLN A 66 -4.80 -12.35 -13.51
CA GLN A 66 -4.41 -13.67 -13.03
C GLN A 66 -3.13 -13.63 -12.19
N VAL A 67 -2.10 -12.90 -12.65
CA VAL A 67 -0.86 -12.71 -11.88
C VAL A 67 -1.15 -12.05 -10.53
N TRP A 68 -1.97 -11.00 -10.52
CA TRP A 68 -2.39 -10.32 -9.30
C TRP A 68 -3.18 -11.24 -8.39
N HIS A 69 -4.07 -12.07 -8.93
CA HIS A 69 -4.82 -13.05 -8.15
C HIS A 69 -3.90 -14.01 -7.40
N TYR A 70 -2.89 -14.56 -8.05
CA TYR A 70 -1.91 -15.43 -7.39
C TYR A 70 -1.07 -14.71 -6.33
N LEU A 71 -0.81 -13.41 -6.50
CA LEU A 71 -0.03 -12.63 -5.55
C LEU A 71 -0.83 -12.15 -4.34
N VAL A 72 -2.13 -11.86 -4.52
CA VAL A 72 -2.97 -11.25 -3.48
C VAL A 72 -3.87 -12.25 -2.76
N ASN A 73 -4.01 -13.49 -3.24
CA ASN A 73 -4.89 -14.49 -2.62
C ASN A 73 -4.20 -15.19 -1.45
N LEU A 74 -4.32 -14.59 -0.26
CA LEU A 74 -3.67 -15.03 0.97
C LEU A 74 -4.59 -15.88 1.87
N GLU A 75 -5.78 -16.24 1.39
CA GLU A 75 -6.85 -16.97 2.11
C GLU A 75 -7.43 -16.22 3.31
N VAL A 76 -6.59 -15.77 4.25
CA VAL A 76 -6.96 -15.06 5.48
C VAL A 76 -5.96 -13.94 5.79
N ILE A 77 -6.46 -12.71 5.92
CA ILE A 77 -5.69 -11.54 6.36
C ILE A 77 -6.03 -11.23 7.82
N LEU A 78 -5.05 -11.42 8.71
CA LEU A 78 -5.15 -11.04 10.11
C LEU A 78 -4.85 -9.54 10.28
N VAL A 79 -5.87 -8.75 10.63
CA VAL A 79 -5.68 -7.32 10.89
C VAL A 79 -5.36 -7.11 12.37
N LYS A 80 -4.07 -6.92 12.68
CA LYS A 80 -3.63 -6.58 14.04
C LYS A 80 -3.59 -5.07 14.26
N GLN A 81 -4.11 -4.63 15.40
CA GLN A 81 -3.94 -3.24 15.83
C GLN A 81 -2.50 -3.04 16.29
N ARG A 82 -1.70 -2.29 15.53
CA ARG A 82 -0.48 -1.69 16.07
C ARG A 82 -0.81 -0.30 16.60
N LYS A 83 -0.50 -0.06 17.88
CA LYS A 83 -0.32 1.30 18.39
C LYS A 83 0.83 1.90 17.56
N VAL A 84 0.55 2.87 16.71
CA VAL A 84 1.18 4.20 16.59
C VAL A 84 0.69 4.83 15.27
N TRP A 85 0.07 6.00 15.38
CA TRP A 85 -0.09 7.08 14.42
C TRP A 85 0.36 6.83 12.95
N TRP A 86 -0.61 6.97 12.04
CA TRP A 86 -0.51 7.20 10.59
C TRP A 86 0.18 6.17 9.69
N HIS A 87 0.71 5.09 10.22
CA HIS A 87 1.17 3.98 9.39
C HIS A 87 0.66 2.66 9.95
N PHE A 88 -0.39 2.10 9.34
CA PHE A 88 -0.47 0.65 9.23
C PHE A 88 0.80 0.23 8.49
N LYS A 89 1.88 -0.01 9.25
CA LYS A 89 3.04 -0.67 8.69
C LYS A 89 2.54 -2.05 8.28
N PHE A 90 2.49 -2.26 6.96
CA PHE A 90 2.35 -3.56 6.30
C PHE A 90 3.47 -4.56 6.68
N GLU A 91 4.11 -4.42 7.85
CA GLU A 91 5.18 -5.30 8.34
C GLU A 91 4.68 -6.73 8.64
N GLU A 92 3.38 -6.94 8.81
CA GLU A 92 2.81 -8.30 8.96
C GLU A 92 2.03 -8.79 7.73
N LEU A 93 1.79 -7.91 6.75
CA LEU A 93 1.45 -8.27 5.37
C LEU A 93 2.73 -8.11 4.53
N LEU A 94 3.82 -8.74 4.99
CA LEU A 94 5.12 -8.72 4.32
C LEU A 94 4.98 -9.08 2.83
N GLU A 95 3.98 -9.91 2.53
CA GLU A 95 3.60 -10.32 1.18
C GLU A 95 3.01 -9.17 0.35
N ALA A 96 2.22 -8.26 0.90
CA ALA A 96 1.62 -7.16 0.14
C ALA A 96 2.56 -5.96 -0.12
N GLY A 97 3.85 -6.08 0.23
CA GLY A 97 4.86 -5.06 -0.06
C GLY A 97 4.98 -4.72 -1.55
N TYR A 98 4.61 -5.64 -2.44
CA TYR A 98 4.57 -5.38 -3.89
C TYR A 98 3.53 -4.32 -4.29
N LEU A 99 2.46 -4.12 -3.51
CA LEU A 99 1.48 -3.06 -3.77
C LEU A 99 2.09 -1.66 -3.60
N CYS A 100 3.19 -1.56 -2.86
CA CYS A 100 3.92 -0.31 -2.67
C CYS A 100 5.01 -0.08 -3.74
N ALA A 101 5.26 -1.04 -4.64
CA ALA A 101 6.34 -0.95 -5.62
C ALA A 101 6.11 0.18 -6.63
N CYS A 102 4.88 0.31 -7.16
CA CYS A 102 4.50 1.43 -8.02
C CYS A 102 2.99 1.72 -7.99
N PRO A 103 2.57 2.95 -8.37
CA PRO A 103 1.16 3.34 -8.39
C PRO A 103 0.28 2.47 -9.32
N GLN A 104 0.84 1.99 -10.44
CA GLN A 104 0.09 1.18 -11.39
C GLN A 104 -0.26 -0.20 -10.82
N VAL A 105 0.70 -0.88 -10.20
CA VAL A 105 0.46 -2.16 -9.51
C VAL A 105 -0.56 -1.97 -8.39
N TYR A 106 -0.43 -0.90 -7.61
CA TYR A 106 -1.43 -0.57 -6.59
C TYR A 106 -2.83 -0.44 -7.20
N ALA A 107 -2.98 0.35 -8.27
CA ALA A 107 -4.27 0.60 -8.89
C ALA A 107 -4.93 -0.68 -9.46
N GLU A 108 -4.13 -1.59 -10.03
CA GLU A 108 -4.64 -2.84 -10.61
C GLU A 108 -4.95 -3.92 -9.55
N ALA A 109 -4.10 -4.06 -8.53
CA ALA A 109 -4.18 -5.20 -7.62
C ALA A 109 -4.88 -4.90 -6.29
N VAL A 110 -4.98 -3.63 -5.86
CA VAL A 110 -5.49 -3.30 -4.51
C VAL A 110 -6.92 -3.77 -4.31
N LEU A 111 -7.83 -3.53 -5.26
CA LEU A 111 -9.23 -3.94 -5.09
C LEU A 111 -9.38 -5.47 -5.07
N MET A 112 -8.53 -6.18 -5.81
CA MET A 112 -8.52 -7.64 -5.80
C MET A 112 -8.12 -8.18 -4.42
N LEU A 113 -7.14 -7.58 -3.75
CA LEU A 113 -6.80 -7.92 -2.36
C LEU A 113 -8.02 -7.84 -1.45
N TYR A 114 -8.86 -6.80 -1.57
CA TYR A 114 -10.08 -6.67 -0.76
C TYR A 114 -11.19 -7.63 -1.19
N ALA A 115 -11.30 -7.93 -2.48
CA ALA A 115 -12.36 -8.78 -3.02
C ALA A 115 -12.16 -10.27 -2.74
N THR A 116 -10.92 -10.76 -2.75
CA THR A 116 -10.64 -12.20 -2.70
C THR A 116 -10.35 -12.72 -1.30
N ASN A 117 -9.96 -11.86 -0.36
CA ASN A 117 -9.48 -12.30 0.96
C ASN A 117 -10.55 -12.22 2.05
N ASN A 118 -10.38 -13.04 3.08
CA ASN A 118 -11.14 -12.96 4.33
C ASN A 118 -10.38 -12.13 5.36
N PHE A 119 -11.01 -11.04 5.83
CA PHE A 119 -10.41 -10.17 6.84
C PHE A 119 -10.85 -10.58 8.24
N LYS A 120 -9.91 -11.06 9.05
CA LYS A 120 -10.18 -11.44 10.44
C LYS A 120 -9.64 -10.40 11.40
N PHE A 121 -10.51 -9.99 12.33
CA PHE A 121 -10.23 -9.00 13.35
C PHE A 121 -10.21 -9.66 14.73
N ARG A 122 -9.47 -9.07 15.68
CA ARG A 122 -9.45 -9.56 17.07
C ARG A 122 -10.59 -9.01 17.92
N SER A 123 -11.20 -7.91 17.49
CA SER A 123 -12.31 -7.27 18.18
C SER A 123 -13.01 -6.25 17.29
N HIS A 124 -14.27 -5.94 17.60
CA HIS A 124 -15.06 -4.91 16.90
C HIS A 124 -14.38 -3.54 16.90
N HIS A 125 -13.67 -3.18 17.97
CA HIS A 125 -12.95 -1.91 18.05
C HIS A 125 -11.85 -1.81 16.96
N VAL A 126 -11.13 -2.90 16.71
CA VAL A 126 -10.09 -2.93 15.66
C VAL A 126 -10.72 -2.81 14.27
N LEU A 127 -11.83 -3.51 14.03
CA LEU A 127 -12.59 -3.40 12.78
C LEU A 127 -13.04 -1.95 12.53
N GLN A 128 -13.68 -1.31 13.53
CA GLN A 128 -14.16 0.07 13.39
C GLN A 128 -13.02 1.07 13.11
N ALA A 129 -11.87 0.91 13.77
CA ALA A 129 -10.70 1.73 13.53
C ALA A 129 -10.15 1.52 12.10
N TRP A 130 -10.10 0.27 11.63
CA TRP A 130 -9.61 -0.08 10.31
C TRP A 130 -10.54 0.43 9.19
N VAL A 131 -11.86 0.28 9.31
CA VAL A 131 -12.84 0.76 8.32
C VAL A 131 -12.66 2.26 8.04
N LYS A 132 -12.38 3.06 9.07
CA LYS A 132 -12.15 4.52 8.93
C LYS A 132 -10.91 4.88 8.11
N THR A 133 -10.00 3.93 7.90
CA THR A 133 -8.76 4.14 7.13
C THR A 133 -8.87 3.70 5.67
N GLN A 134 -9.95 3.01 5.31
CA GLN A 134 -10.15 2.47 3.95
C GLN A 134 -10.88 3.45 3.04
N SER A 135 -10.56 3.39 1.75
CA SER A 135 -11.31 4.15 0.74
C SER A 135 -12.69 3.51 0.50
N PRO A 136 -13.68 4.29 -0.01
CA PRO A 136 -14.99 3.75 -0.34
C PRO A 136 -14.94 2.57 -1.32
N GLY A 137 -14.02 2.63 -2.31
CA GLY A 137 -13.84 1.53 -3.27
C GLY A 137 -13.26 0.27 -2.63
N GLN A 138 -12.34 0.41 -1.68
CA GLN A 138 -11.81 -0.73 -0.91
C GLN A 138 -12.92 -1.36 -0.07
N LEU A 139 -13.72 -0.54 0.63
CA LEU A 139 -14.84 -1.03 1.43
C LEU A 139 -15.89 -1.74 0.59
N ALA A 140 -16.24 -1.19 -0.58
CA ALA A 140 -17.20 -1.81 -1.49
C ALA A 140 -16.69 -3.13 -2.09
N ALA A 141 -15.37 -3.31 -2.19
CA ALA A 141 -14.76 -4.54 -2.67
C ALA A 141 -14.74 -5.65 -1.62
N ILE A 142 -14.83 -5.35 -0.32
CA ILE A 142 -14.76 -6.37 0.74
C ILE A 142 -15.96 -7.31 0.64
N THR A 143 -15.69 -8.61 0.59
CA THR A 143 -16.73 -9.65 0.53
C THR A 143 -16.87 -10.44 1.82
N ARG A 144 -15.80 -10.58 2.62
CA ARG A 144 -15.75 -11.48 3.78
C ARG A 144 -15.02 -10.84 4.96
N VAL A 145 -15.69 -10.81 6.12
CA VAL A 145 -15.16 -10.29 7.38
C VAL A 145 -15.57 -11.21 8.52
N GLU A 146 -14.62 -11.51 9.41
CA GLU A 146 -14.87 -12.20 10.69
C GLU A 146 -14.27 -11.38 11.85
N VAL A 147 -14.97 -11.34 12.98
CA VAL A 147 -14.58 -10.56 14.17
C VAL A 147 -14.49 -11.47 15.38
#